data_AF-A0A8C5DUI7-F1
#
_entry.id   AF-A0A8C5DUI7-F1
#
_cell.length_a   1.000
_cell.length_b   1.000
_cell.length_c   1.000
_cell.angle_alpha   90.00
_cell.angle_beta   90.00
_cell.angle_gamma   90.00
#
_symmetry.space_group_name_H-M   'P 1'
#
loop_
_entity.id
_entity.type
_entity.pdbx_description
1 polymer ?
#
loop_
_entity_poly.entity_id
_entity_poly.type
_entity_poly.pdbx_seq_one_letter_code
_entity_poly.pdbx_strand_id
1 'polypeptide(L)'
;MMLLLSLLCYVGSAVACLQCDRSIRILHEDFILSAPSLSDQIELKKINDQAIVSYKSTSQERKGVIDPTTLYRAKTEYQSEFNRFLKAERTGSVTFEAIQIMEKGRKILEKNLDVFIHDGLCPNKCGLLKRRVMDCLSCQYMMYMCPSPSNQQDCGELSVQSEEGGQAVLDCFFPWHRLVLGNPEYHYSWIPGSKKWDENNATTLVVTDESSVILNQLSVKDQGIYRCSLQKNNGTIFSQVTFLLTVDPVTHQTQPPLPSLGPELLDTSPSDSTENLMLIMAIVFIALAVTACIGIIIYCGVMALHAMAELRWSQKKIKKLRRTRGV
;
A
#
# COMPACT_ATOMS: atom_id res chain seq x y z
N MET A 1 -13.10 61.92 -0.90
CA MET A 1 -11.78 61.29 -0.68
C MET A 1 -11.92 59.81 -1.00
N MET A 2 -11.56 59.46 -2.23
CA MET A 2 -11.57 58.09 -2.76
C MET A 2 -10.58 57.23 -1.96
N LEU A 3 -11.03 56.08 -1.46
CA LEU A 3 -10.13 54.98 -1.12
C LEU A 3 -10.59 53.73 -1.87
N LEU A 4 -9.90 53.49 -2.99
CA LEU A 4 -9.84 52.20 -3.65
C LEU A 4 -9.36 51.16 -2.64
N LEU A 5 -10.26 50.30 -2.16
CA LEU A 5 -9.88 48.99 -1.64
C LEU A 5 -9.82 48.03 -2.83
N SER A 6 -8.60 47.99 -3.38
CA SER A 6 -8.05 46.99 -4.28
C SER A 6 -8.79 45.65 -4.28
N LEU A 7 -9.35 45.32 -5.45
CA LEU A 7 -9.62 43.95 -5.88
C LEU A 7 -8.35 43.12 -5.69
N LEU A 8 -8.31 42.29 -4.65
CA LEU A 8 -7.58 41.03 -4.70
C LEU A 8 -8.47 40.04 -5.44
N CYS A 9 -8.47 40.14 -6.77
CA CYS A 9 -8.80 38.99 -7.61
C CYS A 9 -7.69 37.96 -7.43
N TYR A 10 -7.72 37.24 -6.30
CA TYR A 10 -7.03 35.97 -6.20
C TYR A 10 -7.86 34.97 -7.00
N VAL A 11 -7.77 35.06 -8.33
CA VAL A 11 -8.17 33.96 -9.19
C VAL A 11 -7.06 32.93 -9.05
N GLY A 12 -7.01 32.27 -7.89
CA GLY A 12 -6.44 30.95 -7.81
C GLY A 12 -7.28 30.13 -8.77
N SER A 13 -6.78 29.93 -9.99
CA SER A 13 -7.31 28.96 -10.93
C SER A 13 -7.20 27.63 -10.21
N ALA A 14 -8.27 27.28 -9.47
CA ALA A 14 -8.25 26.08 -8.68
C ALA A 14 -8.21 24.92 -9.67
N VAL A 15 -7.09 24.24 -9.60
CA VAL A 15 -6.72 23.12 -10.45
C VAL A 15 -7.41 21.88 -9.85
N ALA A 16 -7.22 20.70 -10.39
CA ALA A 16 -7.72 19.45 -9.80
C ALA A 16 -6.65 18.38 -9.96
N CYS A 17 -6.87 17.20 -9.38
CA CYS A 17 -5.76 16.32 -9.10
C CYS A 17 -4.99 15.83 -10.35
N LEU A 18 -5.66 15.50 -11.47
CA LEU A 18 -4.94 15.10 -12.70
C LEU A 18 -4.16 16.26 -13.32
N GLN A 19 -4.74 17.45 -13.37
CA GLN A 19 -4.12 18.63 -13.97
C GLN A 19 -3.08 19.31 -13.05
N CYS A 20 -2.99 18.90 -11.78
CA CYS A 20 -1.84 19.23 -10.93
C CYS A 20 -0.57 18.52 -11.39
N ASP A 21 -0.69 17.39 -12.09
CA ASP A 21 0.45 16.68 -12.63
C ASP A 21 0.99 17.35 -13.90
N ARG A 22 2.25 17.76 -13.84
CA ARG A 22 2.93 18.46 -14.94
C ARG A 22 2.92 17.66 -16.24
N SER A 23 3.08 16.33 -16.18
CA SER A 23 3.15 15.52 -17.38
C SER A 23 1.79 15.32 -18.04
N ILE A 24 0.69 15.37 -17.28
CA ILE A 24 -0.66 15.41 -17.85
C ILE A 24 -0.91 16.74 -18.57
N ARG A 25 -0.49 17.86 -17.96
CA ARG A 25 -0.60 19.16 -18.61
C ARG A 25 0.17 19.24 -19.94
N ILE A 26 1.42 18.77 -19.94
CA ILE A 26 2.24 18.73 -21.15
C ILE A 26 1.58 17.81 -22.20
N LEU A 27 1.08 16.65 -21.79
CA LEU A 27 0.36 15.74 -22.69
C LEU A 27 -0.85 16.41 -23.36
N HIS A 28 -1.61 17.21 -22.62
CA HIS A 28 -2.74 17.99 -23.17
C HIS A 28 -2.28 19.11 -24.09
N GLU A 29 -1.26 19.87 -23.69
CA GLU A 29 -0.67 20.94 -24.49
C GLU A 29 -0.14 20.40 -25.83
N ASP A 30 0.62 19.31 -25.81
CA ASP A 30 1.14 18.65 -27.01
C ASP A 30 0.02 18.14 -27.92
N PHE A 31 -1.04 17.55 -27.33
CA PHE A 31 -2.20 17.10 -28.09
C PHE A 31 -2.91 18.26 -28.80
N ILE A 32 -3.14 19.37 -28.10
CA ILE A 32 -3.76 20.57 -28.69
C ILE A 32 -2.88 21.11 -29.82
N LEU A 33 -1.57 21.27 -29.59
CA LEU A 33 -0.63 21.82 -30.58
C LEU A 33 -0.45 20.91 -31.81
N SER A 34 -0.72 19.61 -31.68
CA SER A 34 -0.66 18.66 -32.80
C SER A 34 -1.82 18.74 -33.78
N ALA A 35 -2.84 19.56 -33.50
CA ALA A 35 -4.02 19.68 -34.36
C ALA A 35 -3.70 20.29 -35.74
N PRO A 36 -4.43 19.87 -36.80
CA PRO A 36 -4.05 20.19 -38.18
C PRO A 36 -4.31 21.65 -38.58
N SER A 37 -5.21 22.35 -37.88
CA SER A 37 -5.51 23.76 -38.15
C SER A 37 -5.61 24.58 -36.86
N LEU A 38 -5.44 25.90 -36.98
CA LEU A 38 -5.63 26.83 -35.87
C LEU A 38 -7.07 26.80 -35.33
N SER A 39 -8.05 26.56 -36.20
CA SER A 39 -9.45 26.39 -35.78
C SER A 39 -9.60 25.19 -34.85
N ASP A 40 -9.02 24.06 -35.22
CA ASP A 40 -9.05 22.84 -34.39
C ASP A 40 -8.29 23.05 -33.07
N GLN A 41 -7.15 23.75 -33.07
CA GLN A 41 -6.42 24.09 -31.84
C GLN A 41 -7.31 24.89 -30.88
N ILE A 42 -8.08 25.86 -31.39
CA ILE A 42 -8.99 26.68 -30.59
C ILE A 42 -10.13 25.82 -30.03
N GLU A 43 -10.71 24.91 -30.83
CA GLU A 43 -11.76 23.99 -30.35
C GLU A 43 -11.24 23.02 -29.29
N LEU A 44 -10.10 22.39 -29.54
CA LEU A 44 -9.47 21.46 -28.60
C LEU A 44 -9.09 22.17 -27.29
N LYS A 45 -8.62 23.41 -27.37
CA LYS A 45 -8.35 24.22 -26.17
C LYS A 45 -9.62 24.45 -25.36
N LYS A 46 -10.75 24.82 -26.00
CA LYS A 46 -12.04 24.97 -25.31
C LYS A 46 -12.48 23.66 -24.64
N ILE A 47 -12.32 22.53 -25.32
CA ILE A 47 -12.64 21.21 -24.76
C ILE A 47 -11.77 20.90 -23.54
N ASN A 48 -10.47 21.15 -23.64
CA ASN A 48 -9.52 20.94 -22.55
C ASN A 48 -9.84 21.82 -21.33
N ASP A 49 -10.13 23.10 -21.56
CA ASP A 49 -10.51 24.04 -20.49
C ASP A 49 -11.79 23.57 -19.78
N GLN A 50 -12.78 23.08 -20.54
CA GLN A 50 -14.00 22.49 -19.98
C GLN A 50 -13.71 21.18 -19.21
N ALA A 51 -12.80 20.36 -19.70
CA ALA A 51 -12.39 19.13 -19.02
C ALA A 51 -11.73 19.42 -17.67
N ILE A 52 -10.86 20.43 -17.59
CA ILE A 52 -10.23 20.89 -16.35
C ILE A 52 -11.29 21.31 -15.31
N VAL A 53 -12.31 22.05 -15.75
CA VAL A 53 -13.45 22.43 -14.89
C VAL A 53 -14.19 21.17 -14.38
N SER A 54 -14.40 20.20 -15.25
CA SER A 54 -15.06 18.94 -14.87
C SER A 54 -14.24 18.13 -13.87
N TYR A 55 -12.92 18.00 -14.08
CA TYR A 55 -12.01 17.33 -13.15
C TYR A 55 -12.01 18.00 -11.77
N LYS A 56 -12.14 19.33 -11.73
CA LYS A 56 -12.28 20.11 -10.50
C LYS A 56 -13.56 19.75 -9.77
N SER A 57 -14.72 19.80 -10.43
CA SER A 57 -16.01 19.41 -9.83
C SER A 57 -15.95 18.00 -9.26
N THR A 58 -15.48 17.04 -10.07
CA THR A 58 -15.34 15.64 -9.66
C THR A 58 -14.43 15.46 -8.44
N SER A 59 -13.35 16.25 -8.35
CA SER A 59 -12.47 16.24 -7.19
C SER A 59 -13.15 16.85 -5.95
N GLN A 60 -13.82 17.99 -6.10
CA GLN A 60 -14.51 18.69 -5.00
C GLN A 60 -15.60 17.83 -4.37
N GLU A 61 -16.40 17.16 -5.20
CA GLU A 61 -17.43 16.21 -4.77
C GLU A 61 -16.87 15.05 -3.92
N ARG A 62 -15.55 14.79 -4.01
CA ARG A 62 -14.83 13.70 -3.33
C ARG A 62 -13.76 14.22 -2.37
N LYS A 63 -14.12 15.22 -1.56
CA LYS A 63 -13.26 15.86 -0.54
C LYS A 63 -12.04 16.63 -1.07
N GLY A 64 -11.76 16.60 -2.38
CA GLY A 64 -10.69 17.40 -3.00
C GLY A 64 -9.27 17.00 -2.60
N VAL A 65 -9.04 15.77 -2.17
CA VAL A 65 -7.71 15.31 -1.73
C VAL A 65 -7.33 13.97 -2.34
N ILE A 66 -6.04 13.79 -2.62
CA ILE A 66 -5.47 12.53 -3.12
C ILE A 66 -4.08 12.30 -2.53
N ASP A 67 -3.69 11.06 -2.25
CA ASP A 67 -2.29 10.79 -1.88
C ASP A 67 -1.38 10.62 -3.12
N PRO A 68 -0.05 10.76 -2.98
CA PRO A 68 0.87 10.65 -4.11
C PRO A 68 0.76 9.32 -4.87
N THR A 69 0.53 8.21 -4.17
CA THR A 69 0.43 6.88 -4.76
C THR A 69 -0.82 6.74 -5.61
N THR A 70 -1.97 7.20 -5.14
CA THR A 70 -3.22 7.17 -5.91
C THR A 70 -3.16 8.14 -7.08
N LEU A 71 -2.56 9.33 -6.91
CA LEU A 71 -2.34 10.26 -8.02
C LEU A 71 -1.47 9.63 -9.12
N TYR A 72 -0.39 8.93 -8.73
CA TYR A 72 0.45 8.21 -9.67
C TYR A 72 -0.32 7.13 -10.45
N ARG A 73 -1.21 6.37 -9.78
CA ARG A 73 -2.07 5.38 -10.43
C ARG A 73 -3.03 6.01 -11.44
N ALA A 74 -3.78 7.03 -11.01
CA ALA A 74 -4.74 7.74 -11.87
C ALA A 74 -4.05 8.35 -13.10
N LYS A 75 -2.90 9.01 -12.88
CA LYS A 75 -2.05 9.56 -13.94
C LYS A 75 -1.62 8.48 -14.94
N THR A 76 -1.05 7.38 -14.45
CA THR A 76 -0.48 6.34 -15.31
C THR A 76 -1.57 5.62 -16.11
N GLU A 77 -2.72 5.36 -15.48
CA GLU A 77 -3.91 4.81 -16.15
C GLU A 77 -4.36 5.76 -17.28
N TYR A 78 -4.44 7.06 -16.99
CA TYR A 78 -4.84 8.04 -18.00
C TYR A 78 -3.82 8.19 -19.14
N GLN A 79 -2.53 8.24 -18.84
CA GLN A 79 -1.47 8.29 -19.86
C GLN A 79 -1.49 7.06 -20.77
N SER A 80 -1.74 5.86 -20.22
CA SER A 80 -1.88 4.64 -21.01
C SER A 80 -3.06 4.72 -21.98
N GLU A 81 -4.23 5.17 -21.49
CA GLU A 81 -5.42 5.35 -22.31
C GLU A 81 -5.21 6.41 -23.39
N PHE A 82 -4.55 7.52 -23.05
CA PHE A 82 -4.22 8.58 -23.99
C PHE A 82 -3.24 8.11 -25.07
N ASN A 83 -2.21 7.34 -24.69
CA ASN A 83 -1.26 6.76 -25.64
C ASN A 83 -1.94 5.77 -26.60
N ARG A 84 -2.90 4.97 -26.11
CA ARG A 84 -3.71 4.10 -26.97
C ARG A 84 -4.56 4.92 -27.93
N PHE A 85 -5.19 5.99 -27.42
CA PHE A 85 -5.95 6.92 -28.22
C PHE A 85 -5.12 7.57 -29.34
N LEU A 86 -3.89 8.00 -29.07
CA LEU A 86 -2.98 8.59 -30.07
C LEU A 86 -2.55 7.61 -31.17
N LYS A 87 -2.51 6.30 -30.88
CA LYS A 87 -2.08 5.26 -31.83
C LYS A 87 -3.21 4.66 -32.67
N ALA A 88 -4.46 4.86 -32.27
CA ALA A 88 -5.61 4.33 -32.98
C ALA A 88 -5.78 5.03 -34.35
N GLU A 89 -6.18 4.29 -35.38
CA GLU A 89 -6.64 4.90 -36.64
C GLU A 89 -7.98 5.59 -36.39
N ARG A 90 -8.09 6.84 -36.82
CA ARG A 90 -9.23 7.70 -36.49
C ARG A 90 -9.89 8.21 -37.75
N THR A 91 -11.19 7.92 -37.85
CA THR A 91 -12.07 8.36 -38.95
C THR A 91 -13.13 9.35 -38.46
N GLY A 92 -13.14 9.67 -37.15
CA GLY A 92 -14.13 10.55 -36.52
C GLY A 92 -13.73 12.03 -36.55
N SER A 93 -14.63 12.88 -36.05
CA SER A 93 -14.32 14.29 -35.80
C SER A 93 -13.32 14.40 -34.64
N VAL A 94 -12.24 15.15 -34.88
CA VAL A 94 -11.19 15.45 -33.88
C VAL A 94 -11.78 16.01 -32.59
N THR A 95 -12.81 16.86 -32.71
CA THR A 95 -13.54 17.49 -31.59
C THR A 95 -14.27 16.45 -30.73
N PHE A 96 -15.02 15.53 -31.37
CA PHE A 96 -15.73 14.47 -30.65
C PHE A 96 -14.78 13.51 -29.95
N GLU A 97 -13.72 13.11 -30.64
CA GLU A 97 -12.67 12.23 -30.11
C GLU A 97 -11.93 12.85 -28.92
N ALA A 98 -11.66 14.16 -28.99
CA ALA A 98 -11.09 14.90 -27.89
C ALA A 98 -12.00 14.93 -26.66
N ILE A 99 -13.31 15.16 -26.84
CA ILE A 99 -14.29 15.08 -25.75
C ILE A 99 -14.25 13.69 -25.11
N GLN A 100 -14.21 12.63 -25.90
CA GLN A 100 -14.18 11.26 -25.38
C GLN A 100 -12.94 10.96 -24.54
N ILE A 101 -11.74 11.33 -25.00
CA ILE A 101 -10.50 11.06 -24.25
C ILE A 101 -10.41 11.92 -22.98
N MET A 102 -10.90 13.16 -23.01
CA MET A 102 -10.94 14.01 -21.82
C MET A 102 -11.96 13.49 -20.80
N GLU A 103 -13.14 13.09 -21.24
CA GLU A 103 -14.15 12.46 -20.37
C GLU A 103 -13.65 11.14 -19.77
N LYS A 104 -12.84 10.38 -20.51
CA LYS A 104 -12.15 9.19 -19.99
C LYS A 104 -11.21 9.55 -18.83
N GLY A 105 -10.48 10.65 -18.92
CA GLY A 105 -9.64 11.18 -17.84
C GLY A 105 -10.44 11.48 -16.58
N ARG A 106 -11.61 12.11 -16.73
CA ARG A 106 -12.54 12.41 -15.62
C ARG A 106 -12.95 11.13 -14.90
N LYS A 107 -13.40 10.11 -15.65
CA LYS A 107 -13.85 8.83 -15.10
C LYS A 107 -12.73 8.05 -14.39
N ILE A 108 -11.50 8.14 -14.88
CA ILE A 108 -10.33 7.51 -14.23
C ILE A 108 -10.04 8.21 -12.91
N LEU A 109 -10.04 9.55 -12.90
CA LEU A 109 -9.88 10.33 -11.68
C LEU A 109 -10.98 10.00 -10.67
N GLU A 110 -12.23 9.99 -11.12
CA GLU A 110 -13.42 9.63 -10.34
C GLU A 110 -13.25 8.29 -9.62
N LYS A 111 -12.99 7.23 -10.39
CA LYS A 111 -12.78 5.87 -9.89
C LYS A 111 -11.67 5.80 -8.83
N ASN A 112 -10.53 6.44 -9.09
CA ASN A 112 -9.40 6.40 -8.16
C ASN A 112 -9.68 7.19 -6.88
N LEU A 113 -10.38 8.32 -6.98
CA LEU A 113 -10.81 9.10 -5.82
C LEU A 113 -11.86 8.35 -4.99
N ASP A 114 -12.84 7.68 -5.60
CA ASP A 114 -13.86 6.94 -4.85
C ASP A 114 -13.24 5.87 -3.94
N VAL A 115 -12.34 5.05 -4.50
CA VAL A 115 -11.62 4.02 -3.73
C VAL A 115 -10.73 4.65 -2.66
N PHE A 116 -10.00 5.71 -3.00
CA PHE A 116 -9.12 6.36 -2.05
C PHE A 116 -9.88 7.03 -0.90
N ILE A 117 -10.95 7.76 -1.17
CA ILE A 117 -11.68 8.51 -0.14
C ILE A 117 -12.41 7.57 0.82
N HIS A 118 -12.93 6.45 0.32
CA HIS A 118 -13.64 5.46 1.13
C HIS A 118 -12.67 4.61 1.97
N ASP A 119 -11.69 3.95 1.31
CA ASP A 119 -10.86 2.92 1.96
C ASP A 119 -9.42 3.37 2.24
N GLY A 120 -8.89 4.32 1.45
CA GLY A 120 -7.47 4.64 1.43
C GLY A 120 -7.03 5.85 2.26
N LEU A 121 -7.90 6.85 2.41
CA LEU A 121 -7.55 8.14 3.01
C LEU A 121 -7.35 8.00 4.52
N CYS A 122 -8.31 7.39 5.20
CA CYS A 122 -8.27 7.18 6.66
C CYS A 122 -8.69 5.76 7.03
N PRO A 123 -7.79 4.78 6.82
CA PRO A 123 -8.06 3.39 7.18
C PRO A 123 -8.01 3.13 8.69
N ASN A 124 -7.54 4.08 9.50
CA ASN A 124 -7.42 3.91 10.94
C ASN A 124 -8.80 4.03 11.61
N LYS A 125 -9.18 2.99 12.37
CA LYS A 125 -10.41 2.99 13.18
C LYS A 125 -10.20 3.51 14.61
N CYS A 126 -8.93 3.61 15.00
CA CYS A 126 -8.45 4.08 16.28
C CYS A 126 -7.11 4.80 16.06
N GLY A 127 -6.55 5.38 17.12
CA GLY A 127 -5.25 6.04 17.04
C GLY A 127 -5.25 7.33 16.20
N LEU A 128 -4.04 7.86 16.02
CA LEU A 128 -3.74 9.07 15.30
C LEU A 128 -3.00 8.75 14.00
N LEU A 129 -3.65 9.03 12.87
CA LEU A 129 -3.03 8.94 11.56
C LEU A 129 -2.97 10.32 10.88
N LYS A 130 -1.78 10.70 10.45
CA LYS A 130 -1.54 11.89 9.64
C LYS A 130 -1.02 11.46 8.27
N ARG A 131 -1.70 11.88 7.22
CA ARG A 131 -1.42 11.52 5.83
C ARG A 131 -0.88 12.70 5.07
N ARG A 132 0.18 12.51 4.28
CA ARG A 132 0.57 13.49 3.26
C ARG A 132 -0.34 13.31 2.04
N VAL A 133 -1.10 14.34 1.69
CA VAL A 133 -2.01 14.37 0.54
C VAL A 133 -1.78 15.63 -0.27
N MET A 134 -2.17 15.61 -1.55
CA MET A 134 -2.32 16.79 -2.37
C MET A 134 -3.76 17.28 -2.28
N ASP A 135 -3.93 18.57 -2.04
CA ASP A 135 -5.19 19.27 -2.30
C ASP A 135 -5.32 19.45 -3.81
N CYS A 136 -6.36 18.85 -4.39
CA CYS A 136 -6.64 18.93 -5.81
C CYS A 136 -6.80 20.38 -6.26
N LEU A 137 -7.42 21.24 -5.43
CA LEU A 137 -7.78 22.61 -5.78
C LEU A 137 -6.57 23.54 -5.84
N SER A 138 -5.70 23.46 -4.85
CA SER A 138 -4.51 24.29 -4.78
C SER A 138 -3.28 23.66 -5.47
N CYS A 139 -3.32 22.36 -5.79
CA CYS A 139 -2.15 21.55 -6.16
C CYS A 139 -1.01 21.57 -5.13
N GLN A 140 -1.33 21.86 -3.88
CA GLN A 140 -0.33 21.89 -2.82
C GLN A 140 -0.41 20.62 -1.98
N TYR A 141 0.76 20.14 -1.57
CA TYR A 141 0.82 19.06 -0.60
C TYR A 141 0.55 19.61 0.80
N MET A 142 -0.31 18.92 1.53
CA MET A 142 -0.64 19.22 2.92
C MET A 142 -0.65 17.95 3.78
N MET A 143 -0.67 18.16 5.09
CA MET A 143 -0.84 17.09 6.07
C MET A 143 -2.32 16.98 6.44
N TYR A 144 -2.97 15.91 6.01
CA TYR A 144 -4.35 15.59 6.37
C TYR A 144 -4.37 14.81 7.69
N MET A 145 -5.16 15.29 8.65
CA MET A 145 -5.38 14.60 9.91
C MET A 145 -6.64 13.73 9.79
N CYS A 146 -6.48 12.42 9.98
CA CYS A 146 -7.61 11.51 9.92
C CYS A 146 -8.50 11.64 11.16
N PRO A 147 -9.82 11.83 10.98
CA PRO A 147 -10.75 11.83 12.11
C PRO A 147 -10.79 10.44 12.74
N SER A 148 -10.55 10.35 14.05
CA SER A 148 -10.59 9.11 14.82
C SER A 148 -11.77 9.16 15.79
N PRO A 149 -12.67 8.16 15.80
CA PRO A 149 -13.94 8.22 16.54
C PRO A 149 -13.85 7.97 18.06
N SER A 150 -12.74 7.46 18.60
CA SER A 150 -12.73 6.77 19.92
C SER A 150 -11.70 7.25 20.95
N ASN A 151 -11.52 8.57 21.14
CA ASN A 151 -10.55 9.16 22.09
C ASN A 151 -9.08 8.71 21.87
N GLN A 152 -8.31 9.64 21.30
CA GLN A 152 -7.54 9.51 20.06
C GLN A 152 -6.32 8.57 19.99
N GLN A 153 -6.00 7.76 20.99
CA GLN A 153 -4.80 6.91 20.98
C GLN A 153 -5.08 5.46 21.32
N ASP A 154 -6.09 5.19 22.15
CA ASP A 154 -6.41 3.85 22.58
C ASP A 154 -7.15 3.09 21.47
N CYS A 155 -6.57 1.94 21.10
CA CYS A 155 -7.09 1.01 20.13
C CYS A 155 -7.80 -0.19 20.78
N GLY A 156 -7.94 -0.17 22.11
CA GLY A 156 -8.73 -1.12 22.88
C GLY A 156 -7.90 -2.14 23.64
N GLU A 157 -8.62 -3.10 24.20
CA GLU A 157 -8.08 -4.16 25.06
C GLU A 157 -8.17 -5.52 24.35
N LEU A 158 -7.10 -6.32 24.45
CA LEU A 158 -6.99 -7.66 23.86
C LEU A 158 -6.66 -8.67 24.96
N SER A 159 -7.51 -9.69 25.12
CA SER A 159 -7.23 -10.79 26.06
C SER A 159 -6.29 -11.81 25.43
N VAL A 160 -5.23 -12.17 26.16
CA VAL A 160 -4.26 -13.19 25.77
C VAL A 160 -4.24 -14.27 26.84
N GLN A 161 -4.45 -15.52 26.44
CA GLN A 161 -4.45 -16.67 27.36
C GLN A 161 -3.31 -17.61 26.97
N SER A 162 -2.62 -18.15 27.96
CA SER A 162 -1.57 -19.15 27.78
C SER A 162 -1.48 -20.04 29.02
N GLU A 163 -0.83 -21.20 28.89
CA GLU A 163 -0.56 -22.11 30.00
C GLU A 163 0.82 -21.82 30.61
N GLU A 164 1.01 -22.20 31.87
CA GLU A 164 2.32 -22.14 32.52
C GLU A 164 3.36 -23.00 31.76
N GLY A 165 4.55 -22.43 31.54
CA GLY A 165 5.58 -22.97 30.65
C GLY A 165 5.36 -22.67 29.16
N GLY A 166 4.19 -22.13 28.79
CA GLY A 166 3.81 -21.82 27.42
C GLY A 166 4.40 -20.51 26.88
N GLN A 167 3.80 -20.04 25.79
CA GLN A 167 4.19 -18.83 25.06
C GLN A 167 2.99 -17.91 24.86
N ALA A 168 3.23 -16.59 24.89
CA ALA A 168 2.25 -15.57 24.49
C ALA A 168 2.86 -14.63 23.46
N VAL A 169 2.05 -14.23 22.48
CA VAL A 169 2.44 -13.26 21.45
C VAL A 169 1.63 -11.99 21.62
N LEU A 170 2.33 -10.87 21.82
CA LEU A 170 1.73 -9.55 21.96
C LEU A 170 1.89 -8.78 20.65
N ASP A 171 0.94 -8.99 19.72
CA ASP A 171 0.96 -8.33 18.40
C ASP A 171 0.22 -6.99 18.43
N CYS A 172 0.99 -5.92 18.26
CA CYS A 172 0.53 -4.53 18.28
C CYS A 172 0.36 -3.95 16.86
N PHE A 173 0.51 -4.77 15.83
CA PHE A 173 0.44 -4.31 14.45
C PHE A 173 -0.99 -3.96 14.03
N PHE A 174 -1.21 -2.72 13.59
CA PHE A 174 -2.36 -2.37 12.76
C PHE A 174 -1.92 -2.11 11.31
N PRO A 175 -2.71 -2.51 10.29
CA PRO A 175 -2.33 -2.32 8.88
C PRO A 175 -1.95 -0.87 8.51
N TRP A 176 -2.59 0.11 9.15
CA TRP A 176 -2.33 1.53 8.91
C TRP A 176 -1.01 2.04 9.54
N HIS A 177 -0.34 1.27 10.41
CA HIS A 177 0.98 1.61 10.96
C HIS A 177 2.02 1.81 9.86
N ARG A 178 1.91 1.05 8.75
CA ARG A 178 2.79 1.20 7.57
C ARG A 178 2.67 2.57 6.90
N LEU A 179 1.62 3.33 7.21
CA LEU A 179 1.36 4.65 6.66
C LEU A 179 1.85 5.78 7.58
N VAL A 180 2.30 5.45 8.80
CA VAL A 180 2.82 6.42 9.77
C VAL A 180 4.18 6.94 9.30
N LEU A 181 4.38 8.24 9.40
CA LEU A 181 5.58 8.91 8.92
C LEU A 181 6.62 9.13 10.02
N GLY A 182 7.89 8.93 9.66
CA GLY A 182 9.03 9.31 10.49
C GLY A 182 9.47 8.25 11.49
N ASN A 183 9.47 6.99 11.04
CA ASN A 183 10.06 5.82 11.70
C ASN A 183 9.70 5.71 13.19
N PRO A 184 8.42 5.42 13.50
CA PRO A 184 8.01 5.18 14.86
C PRO A 184 8.52 3.82 15.36
N GLU A 185 8.72 3.71 16.68
CA GLU A 185 9.15 2.50 17.39
C GLU A 185 7.98 1.97 18.25
N TYR A 186 7.96 0.67 18.49
CA TYR A 186 7.00 0.03 19.40
C TYR A 186 7.59 -0.04 20.80
N HIS A 187 6.85 0.51 21.76
CA HIS A 187 7.21 0.49 23.18
C HIS A 187 6.26 -0.44 23.93
N TYR A 188 6.84 -1.49 24.49
CA TYR A 188 6.14 -2.45 25.35
C TYR A 188 6.46 -2.17 26.81
N SER A 189 5.41 -2.12 27.62
CA SER A 189 5.46 -1.88 29.05
C SER A 189 4.49 -2.81 29.76
N TRP A 190 4.73 -3.12 31.03
CA TRP A 190 3.91 -4.07 31.76
C TRP A 190 3.80 -3.74 33.25
N ILE A 191 2.72 -4.22 33.86
CA ILE A 191 2.47 -4.15 35.29
C ILE A 191 2.13 -5.56 35.79
N PRO A 192 3.02 -6.20 36.57
CA PRO A 192 2.82 -7.57 37.04
C PRO A 192 1.63 -7.65 38.02
N GLY A 193 0.78 -8.67 37.86
CA GLY A 193 -0.30 -9.01 38.79
C GLY A 193 -1.43 -7.97 38.96
N SER A 194 -1.38 -6.85 38.23
CA SER A 194 -2.38 -5.80 38.35
C SER A 194 -3.63 -6.08 37.51
N LYS A 195 -4.79 -5.62 38.00
CA LYS A 195 -6.06 -5.58 37.26
C LYS A 195 -6.39 -4.18 36.73
N LYS A 196 -5.55 -3.18 37.03
CA LYS A 196 -5.73 -1.80 36.57
C LYS A 196 -4.39 -1.20 36.12
N TRP A 197 -4.45 -0.42 35.05
CA TRP A 197 -3.29 0.29 34.56
C TRP A 197 -2.94 1.48 35.48
N ASP A 198 -1.68 1.58 35.88
CA ASP A 198 -1.10 2.69 36.64
C ASP A 198 0.27 3.06 36.05
N GLU A 199 0.34 4.26 35.49
CA GLU A 199 1.52 4.76 34.76
C GLU A 199 2.78 4.78 35.63
N ASN A 200 2.66 5.01 36.94
CA ASN A 200 3.80 5.12 37.85
C ASN A 200 4.46 3.78 38.16
N ASN A 201 3.70 2.69 38.02
CA ASN A 201 4.14 1.33 38.32
C ASN A 201 4.49 0.52 37.05
N ALA A 202 4.39 1.15 35.87
CA ALA A 202 4.70 0.53 34.60
C ALA A 202 6.21 0.36 34.42
N THR A 203 6.63 -0.86 34.11
CA THR A 203 8.03 -1.16 33.77
C THR A 203 8.17 -1.32 32.26
N THR A 204 9.18 -0.72 31.65
CA THR A 204 9.49 -0.94 30.23
C THR A 204 10.02 -2.35 30.03
N LEU A 205 9.38 -3.11 29.14
CA LEU A 205 9.80 -4.46 28.77
C LEU A 205 10.82 -4.40 27.62
N VAL A 206 10.44 -3.75 26.52
CA VAL A 206 11.27 -3.64 25.31
C VAL A 206 10.82 -2.47 24.45
N VAL A 207 11.78 -1.87 23.76
CA VAL A 207 11.56 -0.93 22.66
C VAL A 207 12.15 -1.55 21.40
N THR A 208 11.36 -1.67 20.35
CA THR A 208 11.74 -2.39 19.13
C THR A 208 11.03 -1.83 17.90
N ASP A 209 11.63 -2.01 16.73
CA ASP A 209 10.98 -1.75 15.44
C ASP A 209 9.98 -2.86 15.08
N GLU A 210 10.05 -4.00 15.75
CA GLU A 210 9.16 -5.14 15.55
C GLU A 210 7.80 -4.91 16.23
N SER A 211 6.73 -5.19 15.49
CA SER A 211 5.36 -4.94 15.97
C SER A 211 4.81 -6.01 16.91
N SER A 212 5.61 -7.03 17.23
CA SER A 212 5.17 -8.17 18.02
C SER A 212 6.28 -8.62 18.96
N VAL A 213 5.92 -8.93 20.20
CA VAL A 213 6.84 -9.45 21.21
C VAL A 213 6.37 -10.82 21.68
N ILE A 214 7.32 -11.73 21.85
CA ILE A 214 7.06 -13.11 22.26
C ILE A 214 7.54 -13.30 23.70
N LEU A 215 6.63 -13.65 24.59
CA LEU A 215 6.91 -14.05 25.96
C LEU A 215 7.02 -15.57 26.02
N ASN A 216 8.16 -16.10 26.45
CA ASN A 216 8.43 -17.54 26.51
C ASN A 216 8.49 -18.02 27.96
N GLN A 217 8.20 -19.31 28.18
CA GLN A 217 8.29 -19.97 29.48
C GLN A 217 7.48 -19.23 30.56
N LEU A 218 6.24 -18.90 30.22
CA LEU A 218 5.37 -18.09 31.06
C LEU A 218 5.14 -18.73 32.43
N SER A 219 5.23 -17.94 33.49
CA SER A 219 4.84 -18.32 34.84
C SER A 219 3.55 -17.61 35.25
N VAL A 220 2.86 -18.12 36.27
CA VAL A 220 1.67 -17.47 36.83
C VAL A 220 1.95 -16.02 37.29
N LYS A 221 3.21 -15.70 37.60
CA LYS A 221 3.64 -14.34 38.01
C LYS A 221 3.71 -13.37 36.83
N ASP A 222 3.85 -13.88 35.61
CA ASP A 222 3.90 -13.06 34.38
C ASP A 222 2.51 -12.59 33.95
N GLN A 223 1.46 -13.10 34.61
CA GLN A 223 0.10 -12.59 34.50
C GLN A 223 0.06 -11.09 34.81
N GLY A 224 -0.66 -10.32 34.00
CA GLY A 224 -0.79 -8.89 34.22
C GLY A 224 -1.28 -8.13 33.01
N ILE A 225 -1.15 -6.81 33.10
CA ILE A 225 -1.53 -5.89 32.03
C ILE A 225 -0.27 -5.46 31.30
N TYR A 226 -0.24 -5.76 30.01
CA TYR A 226 0.80 -5.30 29.09
C TYR A 226 0.23 -4.17 28.25
N ARG A 227 1.07 -3.20 27.89
CA ARG A 227 0.68 -2.08 27.06
C ARG A 227 1.72 -1.88 25.98
N CYS A 228 1.25 -1.93 24.75
CA CYS A 228 2.03 -1.54 23.60
C CYS A 228 1.63 -0.13 23.17
N SER A 229 2.61 0.66 22.75
CA SER A 229 2.35 1.95 22.12
C SER A 229 3.29 2.15 20.94
N LEU A 230 2.75 2.59 19.81
CA LEU A 230 3.53 3.03 18.66
C LEU A 230 3.85 4.51 18.85
N GLN A 231 5.12 4.83 19.06
CA GLN A 231 5.53 6.18 19.41
C GLN A 231 6.64 6.68 18.49
N LYS A 232 6.81 8.00 18.46
CA LYS A 232 7.97 8.65 17.86
C LYS A 232 8.86 9.23 18.96
N ASN A 233 10.14 9.41 18.66
CA ASN A 233 11.16 9.97 19.56
C ASN A 233 10.81 11.34 20.17
N ASN A 234 9.87 12.07 19.57
CA ASN A 234 9.35 13.34 20.09
C ASN A 234 8.19 13.16 21.09
N GLY A 235 7.88 11.94 21.53
CA GLY A 235 6.79 11.60 22.44
C GLY A 235 5.40 11.55 21.80
N THR A 236 5.29 11.63 20.46
CA THR A 236 3.98 11.48 19.79
C THR A 236 3.56 10.01 19.80
N ILE A 237 2.48 9.70 20.50
CA ILE A 237 1.83 8.38 20.49
C ILE A 237 0.82 8.32 19.34
N PHE A 238 1.00 7.36 18.43
CA PHE A 238 0.11 7.11 17.30
C PHE A 238 -0.98 6.12 17.64
N SER A 239 -0.66 5.04 18.35
CA SER A 239 -1.61 4.04 18.79
C SER A 239 -1.15 3.44 20.11
N GLN A 240 -2.11 2.95 20.87
CA GLN A 240 -1.89 2.28 22.13
C GLN A 240 -2.86 1.10 22.21
N VAL A 241 -2.36 -0.05 22.65
CA VAL A 241 -3.16 -1.26 22.85
C VAL A 241 -2.81 -1.85 24.21
N THR A 242 -3.83 -2.29 24.91
CA THR A 242 -3.69 -2.97 26.19
C THR A 242 -3.91 -4.47 25.98
N PHE A 243 -3.00 -5.30 26.46
CA PHE A 243 -3.14 -6.75 26.49
C PHE A 243 -3.37 -7.23 27.92
N LEU A 244 -4.41 -8.02 28.12
CA LEU A 244 -4.73 -8.67 29.39
C LEU A 244 -4.23 -10.10 29.31
N LEU A 245 -3.03 -10.38 29.86
CA LEU A 245 -2.45 -11.72 29.86
C LEU A 245 -2.94 -12.50 31.07
N THR A 246 -3.54 -13.66 30.83
CA THR A 246 -3.89 -14.67 31.84
C THR A 246 -3.05 -15.92 31.61
N VAL A 247 -2.45 -16.44 32.68
CA VAL A 247 -1.63 -17.67 32.63
C VAL A 247 -2.32 -18.75 33.45
N ASP A 248 -2.75 -19.82 32.79
CA ASP A 248 -3.40 -20.96 33.44
C ASP A 248 -2.33 -21.87 34.06
N PRO A 249 -2.37 -22.12 35.39
CA PRO A 249 -1.39 -22.97 36.05
C PRO A 249 -1.51 -24.40 35.53
N VAL A 250 -0.37 -25.02 35.22
CA VAL A 250 -0.37 -26.45 34.85
C VAL A 250 -0.74 -27.24 36.09
N THR A 251 -1.97 -27.73 36.12
CA THR A 251 -2.39 -28.61 37.20
C THR A 251 -1.73 -29.95 36.92
N HIS A 252 -0.68 -30.29 37.66
CA HIS A 252 -0.21 -31.66 37.72
C HIS A 252 -1.34 -32.51 38.30
N GLN A 253 -2.23 -33.02 37.44
CA GLN A 253 -3.04 -34.16 37.80
C GLN A 253 -2.06 -35.30 38.00
N THR A 254 -1.72 -35.55 39.26
CA THR A 254 -1.13 -36.80 39.71
C THR A 254 -2.07 -37.90 39.26
N GLN A 255 -1.82 -38.48 38.08
CA GLN A 255 -2.42 -39.77 37.75
C GLN A 255 -2.03 -40.73 38.88
N PRO A 256 -2.99 -41.44 39.50
CA PRO A 256 -2.66 -42.46 40.48
C PRO A 256 -1.64 -43.42 39.86
N PRO A 257 -0.59 -43.86 40.58
CA PRO A 257 0.38 -44.78 40.03
C PRO A 257 -0.34 -46.04 39.57
N LEU A 258 -0.31 -46.31 38.26
CA LEU A 258 -0.67 -47.60 37.69
C LEU A 258 0.21 -48.66 38.36
N PRO A 259 -0.36 -49.77 38.89
CA PRO A 259 0.44 -50.83 39.49
C PRO A 259 1.38 -51.44 38.44
N SER A 260 2.67 -51.49 38.80
CA SER A 260 3.73 -52.12 38.04
C SER A 260 3.47 -53.62 37.88
N LEU A 261 3.18 -54.07 36.66
CA LEU A 261 3.46 -55.45 36.25
C LEU A 261 4.80 -55.48 35.51
N GLY A 262 5.59 -56.53 35.82
CA GLY A 262 6.98 -56.73 35.41
C GLY A 262 7.18 -57.03 33.92
N PRO A 263 8.44 -57.33 33.54
CA PRO A 263 8.94 -57.17 32.18
C PRO A 263 8.56 -58.37 31.30
N GLU A 264 7.84 -58.10 30.21
CA GLU A 264 7.74 -59.02 29.08
C GLU A 264 8.38 -58.36 27.86
N LEU A 265 9.55 -58.90 27.52
CA LEU A 265 10.32 -58.62 26.33
C LEU A 265 9.53 -59.15 25.12
N LEU A 266 9.19 -58.32 24.14
CA LEU A 266 9.38 -58.60 22.70
C LEU A 266 8.95 -57.40 21.84
N ASP A 267 9.95 -56.87 21.12
CA ASP A 267 9.92 -56.66 19.68
C ASP A 267 9.11 -55.52 19.01
N THR A 268 9.94 -54.69 18.36
CA THR A 268 9.76 -54.07 17.02
C THR A 268 9.22 -52.66 16.96
N SER A 269 10.15 -51.72 16.78
CA SER A 269 9.97 -50.40 16.17
C SER A 269 9.36 -50.50 14.77
N PRO A 270 8.43 -49.60 14.42
CA PRO A 270 8.44 -49.02 13.09
C PRO A 270 8.23 -47.51 13.18
N SER A 271 9.29 -46.77 13.49
CA SER A 271 9.34 -45.32 13.31
C SER A 271 10.42 -45.00 12.27
N ASP A 272 10.13 -45.32 10.99
CA ASP A 272 11.02 -44.96 9.86
C ASP A 272 10.28 -44.86 8.52
N SER A 273 9.04 -44.34 8.51
CA SER A 273 8.22 -44.23 7.29
C SER A 273 7.83 -42.80 6.91
N THR A 274 7.89 -41.84 7.83
CA THR A 274 7.49 -40.44 7.57
C THR A 274 8.65 -39.54 7.14
N GLU A 275 9.87 -39.74 7.66
CA GLU A 275 11.04 -38.93 7.26
C GLU A 275 11.48 -39.24 5.82
N ASN A 276 11.46 -40.52 5.42
CA ASN A 276 11.78 -40.94 4.05
C ASN A 276 10.78 -40.40 3.01
N LEU A 277 9.49 -40.29 3.34
CA LEU A 277 8.47 -39.74 2.45
C LEU A 277 8.69 -38.23 2.22
N MET A 278 9.01 -37.48 3.28
CA MET A 278 9.30 -36.05 3.19
C MET A 278 10.54 -35.76 2.35
N LEU A 279 11.57 -36.60 2.47
CA LEU A 279 12.81 -36.48 1.70
C LEU A 279 12.58 -36.78 0.21
N ILE A 280 11.78 -37.78 -0.11
CA ILE A 280 11.38 -38.10 -1.50
C ILE A 280 10.57 -36.96 -2.11
N MET A 281 9.60 -36.41 -1.37
CA MET A 281 8.79 -35.28 -1.86
C MET A 281 9.62 -34.01 -2.08
N ALA A 282 10.60 -33.74 -1.22
CA ALA A 282 11.53 -32.62 -1.38
C ALA A 282 12.41 -32.78 -2.64
N ILE A 283 12.93 -33.98 -2.90
CA ILE A 283 13.73 -34.27 -4.11
C ILE A 283 12.90 -34.08 -5.38
N VAL A 284 11.65 -34.58 -5.40
CA VAL A 284 10.75 -34.43 -6.55
C VAL A 284 10.43 -32.96 -6.81
N PHE A 285 10.17 -32.18 -5.75
CA PHE A 285 9.88 -30.75 -5.87
C PHE A 285 11.07 -29.96 -6.43
N ILE A 286 12.28 -30.27 -5.95
CA ILE A 286 13.52 -29.65 -6.46
C ILE A 286 13.74 -30.03 -7.94
N ALA A 287 13.55 -31.29 -8.31
CA ALA A 287 13.69 -31.73 -9.70
C ALA A 287 12.70 -31.02 -10.65
N LEU A 288 11.44 -30.87 -10.23
CA LEU A 288 10.42 -30.16 -11.01
C LEU A 288 10.73 -28.67 -11.14
N ALA A 289 11.19 -28.03 -10.06
CA ALA A 289 11.59 -26.62 -10.08
C ALA A 289 12.77 -26.37 -11.02
N VAL A 290 13.80 -27.22 -10.96
CA VAL A 290 14.97 -27.13 -11.85
C VAL A 290 14.56 -27.31 -13.32
N THR A 291 13.67 -28.27 -13.61
CA THR A 291 13.18 -28.50 -14.97
C THR A 291 12.40 -27.29 -15.51
N ALA A 292 11.55 -26.70 -14.68
CA ALA A 292 10.81 -25.48 -15.03
C ALA A 292 11.76 -24.29 -15.26
N CYS A 293 12.77 -24.11 -14.41
CA CYS A 293 13.77 -23.05 -14.58
C CYS A 293 14.56 -23.19 -15.89
N ILE A 294 14.99 -24.41 -16.24
CA ILE A 294 15.69 -24.66 -17.51
C ILE A 294 14.78 -24.34 -18.70
N GLY A 295 13.51 -24.75 -18.64
CA GLY A 295 12.51 -24.41 -19.67
C GLY A 295 12.33 -22.90 -19.86
N ILE A 296 12.25 -22.15 -18.76
CA ILE A 296 12.14 -20.68 -18.78
C ILE A 296 13.41 -20.05 -19.36
N ILE A 297 14.61 -20.51 -18.98
CA ILE A 297 15.88 -19.99 -19.50
C ILE A 297 15.98 -20.20 -21.00
N ILE A 298 15.62 -21.40 -21.49
CA ILE A 298 15.62 -21.70 -22.93
C ILE A 298 14.60 -20.80 -23.64
N TYR A 299 13.38 -20.69 -23.13
CA TYR A 299 12.34 -19.85 -23.71
C TYR A 299 12.76 -18.37 -23.79
N CYS A 300 13.29 -17.82 -22.70
CA CYS A 300 13.82 -16.46 -22.67
C CYS A 300 14.99 -16.28 -23.65
N GLY A 301 15.89 -17.26 -23.76
CA GLY A 301 17.00 -17.26 -24.71
C GLY A 301 16.53 -17.22 -26.17
N VAL A 302 15.52 -18.04 -26.53
CA VAL A 302 14.91 -18.04 -27.87
C VAL A 302 14.24 -16.70 -28.16
N MET A 303 13.49 -16.15 -27.20
CA MET A 303 12.84 -14.84 -27.37
C MET A 303 13.84 -13.71 -27.53
N ALA A 304 14.96 -13.74 -26.79
CA ALA A 304 16.05 -12.77 -26.93
C ALA A 304 16.75 -12.88 -28.30
N LEU A 305 16.99 -14.10 -28.79
CA LEU A 305 17.52 -14.34 -30.14
C LEU A 305 16.59 -13.82 -31.22
N HIS A 306 15.28 -14.04 -31.07
CA HIS A 306 14.27 -13.53 -32.00
C HIS A 306 14.24 -12.00 -32.02
N ALA A 307 14.26 -11.37 -30.84
CA ALA A 307 14.31 -9.91 -30.73
C ALA A 307 15.59 -9.32 -31.34
N MET A 308 16.75 -9.97 -31.15
CA MET A 308 18.00 -9.55 -31.78
C MET A 308 17.99 -9.70 -33.30
N ALA A 309 17.32 -10.73 -33.83
CA ALA A 309 17.15 -10.92 -35.27
C ALA A 309 16.29 -9.80 -35.90
N GLU A 310 15.19 -9.42 -35.23
CA GLU A 310 14.32 -8.30 -35.64
C GLU A 310 15.07 -6.95 -35.65
N LEU A 311 15.87 -6.68 -34.61
CA LEU A 311 16.70 -5.47 -34.56
C LEU A 311 17.75 -5.44 -35.70
N ARG A 312 18.38 -6.58 -36.00
CA ARG A 312 19.32 -6.70 -37.14
C ARG A 312 18.62 -6.51 -38.48
N TRP A 313 17.39 -7.01 -38.64
CA TRP A 313 16.61 -6.82 -39.87
C TRP A 313 16.21 -5.35 -40.05
N SER A 314 15.74 -4.70 -38.99
CA SER A 314 15.42 -3.26 -38.98
C SER A 314 16.64 -2.39 -39.32
N GLN A 315 17.80 -2.69 -38.74
CA GLN A 315 19.06 -2.00 -39.06
C GLN A 315 19.46 -2.16 -40.55
N LYS A 316 19.30 -3.36 -41.12
CA LYS A 316 19.56 -3.59 -42.56
C LYS A 316 18.59 -2.81 -43.44
N LYS A 317 17.31 -2.72 -43.05
CA LYS A 317 16.28 -1.93 -43.75
C LYS A 317 16.60 -0.44 -43.74
N ILE A 318 17.04 0.09 -42.60
CA ILE A 318 17.46 1.51 -42.46
C ILE A 318 18.71 1.80 -43.32
N LYS A 319 19.71 0.91 -43.33
CA LYS A 319 20.90 1.06 -44.19
C LYS A 319 20.54 1.03 -45.68
N LYS A 320 19.59 0.16 -46.08
CA LYS A 320 19.12 0.07 -47.46
C LYS A 320 18.35 1.33 -47.89
N LEU A 321 17.50 1.87 -47.00
CA LEU A 321 16.75 3.11 -47.22
C LEU A 321 17.65 4.35 -47.33
N ARG A 322 18.75 4.40 -46.56
CA ARG A 322 19.77 5.46 -46.71
C ARG A 322 20.53 5.38 -48.03
N ARG A 323 20.80 4.16 -48.54
CA ARG A 323 21.52 3.94 -49.80
C ARG A 323 20.68 4.23 -51.04
N THR A 324 19.35 4.07 -50.96
CA THR A 324 18.40 4.44 -52.03
C THR A 324 18.01 5.92 -52.03
N ARG A 325 18.44 6.70 -51.02
CA ARG A 325 18.19 8.15 -50.91
C ARG A 325 19.44 9.02 -51.14
N GLY A 326 20.53 8.49 -51.71
CA GLY A 326 21.69 9.33 -52.08
C GLY A 326 21.28 10.43 -53.07
N VAL A 327 21.80 11.65 -53.05
CA VAL A 327 23.07 12.20 -52.51
C VAL A 327 24.24 11.23 -52.58
#